data_AF-A0A410RVY7-F1
#
_entry.id   AF-A0A410RVY7-F1
#
_cell.length_a   1.000
_cell.length_b   1.000
_cell.length_c   1.000
_cell.angle_alpha   90.00
_cell.angle_beta   90.00
_cell.angle_gamma   90.00
#
_symmetry.space_group_name_H-M   'P 1'
#
loop_
_entity.id
_entity.type
_entity.pdbx_description
1 polymer ?
#
loop_
_entity_poly.entity_id
_entity_poly.type
_entity_poly.pdbx_seq_one_letter_code
_entity_poly.pdbx_strand_id
1 'polypeptide(L)'
;MSDAIDLEALLVDLRESLARVQARLGAGPFVLGPVELELHGGVTADGTGMRFTPGGPGEVRALFVQQGPEATPPAAPELLGLTRSAAVRKARLAGASLEVTDVPCLSQEQAGRVCWQRPAAGGPLTEGRIAVGLYVSR
;
A
#
# COMPACT_ATOMS: atom_id res chain seq x y z
N MET A 1 36.66 32.73 15.16
CA MET A 1 35.36 32.99 14.49
C MET A 1 34.50 31.79 14.80
N SER A 2 33.35 31.97 15.46
CA SER A 2 32.53 30.85 15.92
C SER A 2 31.69 30.34 14.74
N ASP A 3 31.98 29.13 14.24
CA ASP A 3 31.15 28.43 13.23
C ASP A 3 29.88 27.87 13.89
N ALA A 4 29.14 28.74 14.57
CA ALA A 4 27.97 28.37 15.31
C ALA A 4 26.74 28.44 14.40
N ILE A 5 26.10 27.29 14.22
CA ILE A 5 24.99 27.06 13.29
C ILE A 5 23.67 27.31 14.03
N ASP A 6 22.77 28.06 13.38
CA ASP A 6 21.39 28.18 13.84
C ASP A 6 20.64 26.86 13.58
N LEU A 7 20.13 26.24 14.64
CA LEU A 7 19.50 24.92 14.55
C LEU A 7 18.16 24.96 13.81
N GLU A 8 17.41 26.05 13.90
CA GLU A 8 16.12 26.16 13.21
C GLU A 8 16.34 26.31 11.71
N ALA A 9 17.29 27.13 11.30
CA ALA A 9 17.68 27.26 9.90
C ALA A 9 18.18 25.93 9.32
N LEU A 10 19.02 25.21 10.07
CA LEU A 10 19.51 23.89 9.67
C LEU A 10 18.38 22.88 9.45
N LEU A 11 17.38 22.85 10.33
CA LEU A 11 16.23 21.94 10.21
C LEU A 11 15.36 22.28 8.99
N VAL A 12 15.20 23.56 8.67
CA VAL A 12 14.51 23.99 7.44
C VAL A 12 15.25 23.53 6.20
N ASP A 13 16.57 23.77 6.14
CA ASP A 13 17.42 23.37 5.02
C ASP A 13 17.46 21.85 4.83
N LEU A 14 17.49 21.09 5.94
CA LEU A 14 17.44 19.64 5.93
C LEU A 14 16.11 19.15 5.35
N ARG A 15 14.98 19.70 5.83
CA ARG A 15 13.65 19.35 5.32
C ARG A 15 13.54 19.59 3.81
N GLU A 16 14.01 20.73 3.32
CA GLU A 16 13.99 21.02 1.89
C GLU A 16 14.91 20.08 1.08
N SER A 17 16.08 19.77 1.62
CA SER A 17 17.02 18.83 1.00
C SER A 17 16.42 17.44 0.90
N LEU A 18 15.75 16.96 1.94
CA LEU A 18 15.04 15.68 1.94
C LEU A 18 13.90 15.67 0.92
N ALA A 19 13.12 16.74 0.83
CA ALA A 19 12.07 16.87 -0.19
C ALA A 19 12.64 16.81 -1.62
N ARG A 20 13.80 17.44 -1.87
CA ARG A 20 14.50 17.35 -3.16
C ARG A 20 14.98 15.94 -3.45
N VAL A 21 15.50 15.21 -2.47
CA VAL A 21 15.93 13.81 -2.63
C VAL A 21 14.71 12.93 -2.95
N GLN A 22 13.61 13.08 -2.22
CA GLN A 22 12.36 12.36 -2.48
C GLN A 22 11.83 12.64 -3.88
N ALA A 23 11.82 13.90 -4.33
CA ALA A 23 11.40 14.26 -5.67
C ALA A 23 12.28 13.63 -6.76
N ARG A 24 13.61 13.53 -6.53
CA ARG A 24 14.55 12.89 -7.47
C ARG A 24 14.35 11.37 -7.55
N LEU A 25 13.93 10.73 -6.45
CA LEU A 25 13.56 9.32 -6.46
C LEU A 25 12.29 9.08 -7.29
N GLY A 26 11.39 10.06 -7.38
CA GLY A 26 10.20 10.02 -8.24
C GLY A 26 9.30 8.81 -7.97
N ALA A 27 8.64 8.28 -9.00
CA ALA A 27 7.94 6.98 -8.96
C ALA A 27 8.90 5.80 -9.19
N GLY A 28 10.20 6.00 -8.93
CA GLY A 28 11.21 4.95 -9.05
C GLY A 28 10.99 3.84 -8.02
N PRO A 29 11.69 2.70 -8.16
CA PRO A 29 11.48 1.53 -7.31
C PRO A 29 12.03 1.72 -5.90
N PHE A 30 12.50 2.90 -5.51
CA PHE A 30 13.08 3.16 -4.19
C PHE A 30 12.37 4.34 -3.53
N VAL A 31 12.00 4.16 -2.27
CA VAL A 31 11.54 5.23 -1.40
C VAL A 31 12.58 5.52 -0.32
N LEU A 32 12.72 6.80 0.00
CA LEU A 32 13.53 7.25 1.12
C LEU A 32 12.78 6.93 2.42
N GLY A 33 13.36 6.06 3.23
CA GLY A 33 12.91 5.76 4.57
C GLY A 33 13.40 6.79 5.59
N PRO A 34 13.47 6.43 6.88
CA PRO A 34 14.02 7.30 7.92
C PRO A 34 15.45 7.74 7.58
N VAL A 35 15.74 8.99 7.92
CA VAL A 35 17.09 9.56 7.86
C VAL A 35 17.50 9.91 9.28
N GLU A 36 18.60 9.30 9.74
CA GLU A 36 19.22 9.57 11.03
C GLU A 36 20.40 10.50 10.82
N LEU A 37 20.43 11.58 11.60
CA LEU A 37 21.51 12.56 11.61
C LEU A 37 22.12 12.57 13.01
N GLU A 38 23.40 12.25 13.08
CA GLU A 38 24.19 12.32 14.31
C GLU A 38 25.14 13.51 14.23
N LEU A 39 25.04 14.42 15.19
CA LEU A 39 25.85 15.62 15.27
C LEU A 39 26.69 15.61 16.56
N HIS A 40 27.97 15.88 16.44
CA HIS A 40 28.88 16.00 17.57
C HIS A 40 29.19 17.47 17.84
N GLY A 41 28.86 17.97 19.03
CA GLY A 41 29.07 19.37 19.38
C GLY A 41 28.30 19.83 20.61
N GLY A 42 28.35 21.12 20.88
CA GLY A 42 27.62 21.76 21.98
C GLY A 42 26.40 22.52 21.47
N VAL A 43 25.31 22.52 22.23
CA VAL A 43 24.14 23.37 21.99
C VAL A 43 24.09 24.44 23.06
N THR A 44 23.93 25.69 22.65
CA THR A 44 23.70 26.83 23.54
C THR A 44 22.39 27.52 23.17
N ALA A 45 21.70 28.06 24.18
CA ALA A 45 20.53 28.91 23.98
C ALA A 45 20.93 30.35 24.30
N ASP A 46 20.66 31.28 23.40
CA ASP A 46 21.02 32.71 23.56
C ASP A 46 19.80 33.62 23.80
N GLY A 47 18.65 33.03 24.14
CA GLY A 47 17.39 33.75 24.38
C GLY A 47 16.65 34.14 23.09
N THR A 48 17.30 34.02 21.93
CA THR A 48 16.71 34.20 20.60
C THR A 48 16.56 32.90 19.81
N GLY A 49 17.29 31.85 20.19
CA GLY A 49 17.15 30.53 19.59
C GLY A 49 18.14 29.51 20.17
N MET A 50 18.22 28.36 19.51
CA MET A 50 19.24 27.34 19.78
C MET A 50 20.35 27.41 18.76
N ARG A 51 21.59 27.40 19.24
CA ARG A 51 22.78 27.49 18.43
C ARG A 51 23.65 26.27 18.68
N PHE A 52 24.06 25.59 17.62
CA PHE A 52 24.96 24.45 17.70
C PHE A 52 26.37 24.83 17.29
N THR A 53 27.33 24.37 18.07
CA THR A 53 28.76 24.54 17.79
C THR A 53 29.35 23.16 17.49
N PRO A 54 29.82 22.89 16.27
CA PRO A 54 30.42 21.60 15.92
C PRO A 54 31.64 21.30 16.79
N GLY A 55 31.70 20.07 17.31
CA GLY A 55 32.80 19.54 18.12
C GLY A 55 33.54 18.38 17.44
N GLY A 56 33.18 18.03 16.20
CA GLY A 56 33.74 16.92 15.45
C GLY A 56 32.90 16.55 14.23
N PRO A 57 33.29 15.51 13.47
CA PRO A 57 32.50 15.02 12.35
C PRO A 57 31.18 14.41 12.83
N GLY A 58 30.08 14.66 12.11
CA GLY A 58 28.82 13.96 12.30
C GLY A 58 28.67 12.78 11.35
N GLU A 59 27.57 12.02 11.47
CA GLU A 59 27.19 10.96 10.55
C GLU A 59 25.77 11.17 10.01
N VAL A 60 25.54 10.80 8.75
CA VAL A 60 24.21 10.76 8.13
C VAL A 60 23.95 9.33 7.67
N ARG A 61 22.85 8.73 8.13
CA ARG A 61 22.39 7.41 7.69
C ARG A 61 21.02 7.54 7.05
N ALA A 62 20.88 7.06 5.82
CA ALA A 62 19.62 7.05 5.10
C ALA A 62 19.26 5.62 4.69
N LEU A 63 18.03 5.21 4.99
CA LEU A 63 17.50 3.94 4.52
C LEU A 63 16.81 4.13 3.17
N PHE A 64 17.17 3.31 2.17
CA PHE A 64 16.45 3.22 0.92
C PHE A 64 15.72 1.88 0.87
N VAL A 65 14.40 1.93 0.72
CA VAL A 65 13.56 0.73 0.65
C VAL A 65 13.16 0.52 -0.79
N GLN A 66 13.47 -0.66 -1.34
CA GLN A 66 12.96 -1.04 -2.65
C GLN A 66 11.47 -1.33 -2.52
N GLN A 67 10.65 -0.56 -3.23
CA GLN A 67 9.25 -0.89 -3.43
C GLN A 67 9.19 -2.10 -4.35
N GLY A 68 8.54 -3.17 -3.87
CA GLY A 68 8.17 -4.28 -4.75
C GLY A 68 7.24 -3.80 -5.86
N PRO A 69 7.08 -4.58 -6.94
CA PRO A 69 6.06 -4.26 -7.94
C PRO A 69 4.72 -4.10 -7.22
N GLU A 70 4.01 -3.02 -7.55
CA GLU A 70 2.64 -2.85 -7.08
C GLU A 70 1.87 -4.11 -7.47
N ALA A 71 1.36 -4.83 -6.46
CA ALA A 71 0.76 -6.14 -6.69
C ALA A 71 -0.53 -5.93 -7.49
N THR A 72 -0.47 -6.19 -8.80
CA THR A 72 -1.67 -6.20 -9.63
C THR A 72 -2.66 -7.19 -9.00
N PRO A 73 -3.91 -6.77 -8.72
CA PRO A 73 -4.90 -7.67 -8.15
C PRO A 73 -5.04 -8.92 -9.02
N PRO A 74 -5.15 -10.12 -8.42
CA PRO A 74 -5.39 -11.32 -9.20
C PRO A 74 -6.71 -11.20 -9.98
N ALA A 75 -6.76 -11.84 -11.15
CA ALA A 75 -7.96 -11.82 -11.98
C ALA A 75 -9.05 -12.73 -11.40
N ALA A 76 -10.30 -12.26 -11.45
CA ALA A 76 -11.44 -13.02 -10.99
C ALA A 76 -11.69 -14.26 -11.87
N PRO A 77 -11.90 -15.44 -11.28
CA PRO A 77 -12.24 -16.64 -12.04
C PRO A 77 -13.64 -16.56 -12.66
N GLU A 78 -13.85 -17.32 -13.73
CA GLU A 78 -15.18 -17.58 -14.30
C GLU A 78 -15.97 -18.54 -13.39
N LEU A 79 -17.13 -18.10 -12.90
CA LEU A 79 -18.01 -18.83 -11.99
C LEU A 79 -19.41 -19.07 -12.56
N LEU A 80 -19.80 -18.45 -13.67
CA LEU A 80 -21.14 -18.60 -14.25
C LEU A 80 -21.45 -20.06 -14.57
N GLY A 81 -22.68 -20.48 -14.26
CA GLY A 81 -23.17 -21.86 -14.50
C GLY A 81 -22.61 -22.93 -13.55
N LEU A 82 -21.60 -22.61 -12.73
CA LEU A 82 -21.07 -23.53 -11.73
C LEU A 82 -22.08 -23.75 -10.60
N THR A 83 -21.97 -24.92 -9.96
CA THR A 83 -22.68 -25.17 -8.70
C THR A 83 -22.06 -24.37 -7.56
N ARG A 84 -22.84 -24.10 -6.50
CA ARG A 84 -22.32 -23.41 -5.30
C ARG A 84 -21.01 -23.99 -4.78
N SER A 85 -20.91 -25.32 -4.68
CA SER A 85 -19.70 -25.98 -4.16
C SER A 85 -18.51 -25.82 -5.09
N ALA A 86 -18.72 -25.87 -6.42
CA ALA A 86 -17.66 -25.63 -7.40
C ALA A 86 -17.21 -24.17 -7.40
N ALA A 87 -18.14 -23.22 -7.30
CA ALA A 87 -17.83 -21.79 -7.21
C ALA A 87 -17.00 -21.47 -5.95
N VAL A 88 -17.36 -22.02 -4.79
CA VAL A 88 -16.59 -21.85 -3.54
C VAL A 88 -15.16 -22.38 -3.69
N ARG A 89 -14.98 -23.58 -4.26
CA ARG A 89 -13.63 -24.13 -4.47
C ARG A 89 -12.79 -23.25 -5.40
N LYS A 90 -13.38 -22.79 -6.51
CA LYS A 90 -12.67 -21.98 -7.50
C LYS A 90 -12.32 -20.59 -6.97
N ALA A 91 -13.21 -19.96 -6.19
CA ALA A 91 -12.92 -18.71 -5.51
C ALA A 91 -11.76 -18.86 -4.50
N ARG A 92 -11.79 -19.90 -3.66
CA ARG A 92 -10.70 -20.18 -2.70
C ARG A 92 -9.35 -20.39 -3.37
N LEU A 93 -9.30 -21.12 -4.49
CA LEU A 93 -8.06 -21.30 -5.26
C LEU A 93 -7.52 -19.99 -5.83
N ALA A 94 -8.40 -19.01 -6.10
CA ALA A 94 -8.03 -17.67 -6.51
C ALA A 94 -7.73 -16.72 -5.34
N GLY A 95 -7.70 -17.21 -4.09
CA GLY A 95 -7.48 -16.39 -2.90
C GLY A 95 -8.68 -15.50 -2.52
N ALA A 96 -9.87 -15.81 -3.03
CA ALA A 96 -11.07 -15.03 -2.79
C ALA A 96 -12.13 -15.77 -1.95
N SER A 97 -12.89 -15.02 -1.15
CA SER A 97 -14.11 -15.51 -0.53
C SER A 97 -15.33 -15.29 -1.42
N LEU A 98 -16.34 -16.16 -1.30
CA LEU A 98 -17.58 -16.10 -2.08
C LEU A 98 -18.72 -15.56 -1.23
N GLU A 99 -19.38 -14.51 -1.70
CA GLU A 99 -20.64 -14.00 -1.15
C GLU A 99 -21.79 -14.46 -2.07
N VAL A 100 -22.84 -15.05 -1.49
CA VAL A 100 -23.93 -15.67 -2.26
C VAL A 100 -25.24 -14.95 -2.00
N THR A 101 -25.89 -14.53 -3.07
CA THR A 101 -27.25 -13.98 -3.06
C THR A 101 -28.19 -14.98 -3.72
N ASP A 102 -29.25 -15.35 -3.02
CA ASP A 102 -30.27 -16.24 -3.58
C ASP A 102 -31.12 -15.50 -4.62
N VAL A 103 -31.30 -16.13 -5.78
CA VAL A 103 -32.06 -15.60 -6.92
C VAL A 103 -33.15 -16.62 -7.26
N PRO A 104 -34.44 -16.26 -7.32
CA PRO A 104 -35.47 -17.22 -7.72
C PRO A 104 -35.22 -17.77 -9.12
N CYS A 105 -35.24 -19.10 -9.29
CA CYS A 105 -35.04 -19.72 -10.59
C CYS A 105 -36.24 -19.51 -11.53
N LEU A 106 -35.98 -19.42 -12.85
CA LEU A 106 -37.01 -19.40 -13.88
C LEU A 106 -37.36 -20.82 -14.37
N SER A 107 -36.45 -21.78 -14.19
CA SER A 107 -36.67 -23.21 -14.42
C SER A 107 -35.93 -24.07 -13.40
N GLN A 108 -36.40 -25.29 -13.13
CA GLN A 108 -35.74 -26.19 -12.16
C GLN A 108 -34.32 -26.60 -12.59
N GLU A 109 -34.03 -26.67 -13.89
CA GLU A 109 -32.70 -27.02 -14.41
C GLU A 109 -31.61 -26.01 -14.03
N GLN A 110 -32.01 -24.77 -13.75
CA GLN A 110 -31.13 -23.68 -13.35
C GLN A 110 -30.81 -23.71 -11.85
N ALA A 111 -31.61 -24.40 -11.04
CA ALA A 111 -31.46 -24.39 -9.59
C ALA A 111 -30.07 -24.87 -9.14
N GLY A 112 -29.50 -24.17 -8.16
CA GLY A 112 -28.18 -24.44 -7.60
C GLY A 112 -27.00 -23.97 -8.45
N ARG A 113 -27.24 -23.24 -9.56
CA ARG A 113 -26.19 -22.69 -10.44
C ARG A 113 -26.03 -21.19 -10.28
N VAL A 114 -24.80 -20.71 -10.49
CA VAL A 114 -24.47 -19.29 -10.48
C VAL A 114 -25.05 -18.61 -11.73
N CYS A 115 -25.79 -17.51 -11.52
CA CYS A 115 -26.48 -16.77 -12.58
C CYS A 115 -25.87 -15.40 -12.88
N TRP A 116 -25.15 -14.82 -11.93
CA TRP A 116 -24.35 -13.62 -12.12
C TRP A 116 -23.15 -13.64 -11.17
N GLN A 117 -22.09 -12.91 -11.52
CA GLN A 117 -20.94 -12.69 -10.65
C GLN A 117 -20.47 -11.23 -10.72
N ARG A 118 -19.86 -10.76 -9.63
CA ARG A 118 -19.10 -9.51 -9.56
C ARG A 118 -17.85 -9.69 -8.68
N PRO A 119 -16.66 -9.25 -9.13
CA PRO A 119 -16.36 -8.74 -10.48
C PRO A 119 -16.62 -9.77 -11.60
N ALA A 120 -16.76 -9.28 -12.83
CA ALA A 120 -16.84 -10.14 -14.00
C ALA A 120 -15.55 -10.96 -14.15
N ALA A 121 -15.62 -12.11 -14.83
CA ALA A 121 -14.45 -12.95 -15.08
C ALA A 121 -13.33 -12.13 -15.76
N GLY A 122 -12.10 -12.30 -15.28
CA GLY A 122 -10.95 -11.50 -15.73
C GLY A 122 -10.83 -10.11 -15.09
N GLY A 123 -11.87 -9.63 -14.39
CA GLY A 123 -11.84 -8.37 -13.65
C GLY A 123 -10.93 -8.43 -12.41
N PRO A 124 -10.49 -7.27 -11.89
CA PRO A 124 -9.59 -7.23 -10.73
C PRO A 124 -10.29 -7.67 -9.45
N LEU A 125 -9.66 -8.56 -8.68
CA LEU A 125 -10.09 -8.94 -7.32
C LEU A 125 -9.60 -7.92 -6.29
N THR A 126 -10.21 -6.73 -6.31
CA THR A 126 -10.02 -5.74 -5.26
C THR A 126 -10.67 -6.29 -3.98
N GLU A 127 -9.90 -6.47 -2.90
CA GLU A 127 -10.35 -7.01 -1.60
C GLU A 127 -10.57 -8.53 -1.49
N GLY A 128 -10.23 -9.32 -2.51
CA GLY A 128 -10.30 -10.79 -2.41
C GLY A 128 -11.73 -11.32 -2.20
N ARG A 129 -12.73 -10.67 -2.80
CA ARG A 129 -14.14 -11.07 -2.69
C ARG A 129 -14.80 -11.21 -4.05
N ILE A 130 -15.71 -12.19 -4.16
CA ILE A 130 -16.55 -12.39 -5.34
C ILE A 130 -17.99 -12.56 -4.87
N ALA A 131 -18.87 -11.66 -5.30
CA ALA A 131 -20.30 -11.78 -5.10
C ALA A 131 -20.91 -12.55 -6.26
N VAL A 132 -21.83 -13.48 -5.97
CA VAL A 132 -22.55 -14.26 -6.97
C VAL A 132 -24.03 -14.34 -6.67
N GLY A 133 -24.83 -14.42 -7.72
CA GLY A 133 -26.22 -14.87 -7.64
C GLY A 133 -26.30 -16.36 -7.80
N LEU A 134 -26.99 -17.07 -6.91
CA LEU A 134 -27.26 -18.50 -7.02
C LEU A 134 -28.76 -18.70 -7.25
N TYR A 135 -29.12 -19.42 -8.30
CA TYR A 135 -30.52 -19.78 -8.49
C TYR A 135 -31.02 -20.72 -7.38
N VAL A 136 -32.13 -20.37 -6.74
CA VAL A 136 -32.81 -21.20 -5.74
C VAL A 136 -34.21 -21.55 -6.22
N SER A 137 -34.60 -22.80 -5.96
CA SER A 137 -35.97 -23.24 -6.21
C SER A 137 -36.91 -22.57 -5.20
N ARG A 138 -38.14 -22.25 -5.63
CA ARG A 138 -39.20 -21.76 -4.74
C ARG A 138 -39.91 -22.92 -4.07
#